data_AF-A0A929SNB3-F1
#
_entry.id   AF-A0A929SNB3-F1
#
_cell.length_a   1.000
_cell.length_b   1.000
_cell.length_c   1.000
_cell.angle_alpha   90.00
_cell.angle_beta   90.00
_cell.angle_gamma   90.00
#
_symmetry.space_group_name_H-M   'P 1'
#
loop_
_entity.id
_entity.type
_entity.pdbx_description
1 polymer ?
#
loop_
_entity_poly.entity_id
_entity_poly.type
_entity_poly.pdbx_seq_one_letter_code
_entity_poly.pdbx_strand_id
1 'polypeptide(L)'
;MIDNKEKIKWFITMGFIITSFIIVVALMIVYHYDGEMKMPFIIDKILIVSSADGKNKSDNDMKWNIDINQYSDIYIKISKNTKVDKTEFLKSVRIENMTVENADNNQVKFYMPNSSNADSLFVYDDMYLFDKNLTYQAGAVDDPKTLKIGNQGGTIVFRTAKMNIANYSADSKGSINYNGLLLKNVNISSESLKYKIKFDLIIETSSATYKTTLTYELPIGKIEDEGISKFYAEDFDKIIFKRVKS
;
A
#
# COMPACT_ATOMS: atom_id res chain seq x y z
N MET A 1 1.31 -42.53 -53.47
CA MET A 1 2.66 -42.49 -52.87
C MET A 1 3.00 -41.02 -52.70
N ILE A 2 2.90 -40.47 -51.48
CA ILE A 2 3.18 -39.04 -51.25
C ILE A 2 4.65 -38.81 -51.63
N ASP A 3 4.89 -37.89 -52.56
CA ASP A 3 6.23 -37.49 -53.01
C ASP A 3 7.09 -37.12 -51.78
N ASN A 4 8.32 -37.61 -51.71
CA ASN A 4 9.24 -37.30 -50.61
C ASN A 4 9.40 -35.79 -50.41
N LYS A 5 9.25 -34.98 -51.47
CA LYS A 5 9.24 -33.51 -51.36
C LYS A 5 8.04 -32.97 -50.58
N GLU A 6 6.84 -33.55 -50.74
CA GLU A 6 5.65 -33.13 -49.98
C GLU A 6 5.76 -33.51 -48.51
N LYS A 7 6.28 -34.70 -48.20
CA LYS A 7 6.53 -35.11 -46.81
C LYS A 7 7.49 -34.14 -46.10
N ILE A 8 8.58 -33.75 -46.78
CA ILE A 8 9.56 -32.80 -46.23
C ILE A 8 8.91 -31.44 -45.95
N LYS A 9 8.11 -30.91 -46.89
CA LYS A 9 7.36 -29.66 -46.67
C LYS A 9 6.45 -29.76 -45.45
N TRP A 10 5.73 -30.87 -45.32
CA TRP A 10 4.83 -31.11 -44.18
C TRP A 10 5.57 -31.15 -42.84
N PHE A 11 6.73 -31.83 -42.78
CA PHE A 11 7.57 -31.84 -41.58
C PHE A 11 8.11 -30.45 -41.22
N ILE A 12 8.54 -29.66 -42.20
CA ILE A 12 9.00 -28.28 -41.98
C ILE A 12 7.85 -27.42 -41.42
N THR A 13 6.66 -27.49 -42.02
CA THR A 13 5.49 -26.75 -41.55
C THR A 13 5.10 -27.16 -40.13
N MET A 14 5.06 -28.46 -39.84
CA MET A 14 4.76 -28.98 -38.50
C MET A 14 5.80 -28.53 -37.47
N GLY A 15 7.08 -28.56 -37.84
CA GLY A 15 8.18 -28.07 -37.00
C GLY A 15 8.06 -26.58 -36.68
N PHE A 16 7.68 -25.75 -37.65
CA PHE A 16 7.45 -24.33 -37.45
C PHE A 16 6.28 -24.07 -36.47
N ILE A 17 5.17 -24.79 -36.64
CA ILE A 17 4.01 -24.70 -35.75
C ILE A 17 4.41 -25.07 -34.31
N ILE A 18 5.07 -26.23 -34.12
CA ILE A 18 5.52 -26.69 -32.80
C ILE A 18 6.46 -25.66 -32.16
N THR A 19 7.42 -25.14 -32.92
CA THR A 19 8.37 -24.14 -32.42
C THR A 19 7.67 -22.85 -32.00
N SER A 20 6.74 -22.34 -32.81
CA SER A 20 5.94 -21.16 -32.47
C SER A 20 5.14 -21.36 -31.18
N PHE A 21 4.58 -22.55 -30.98
CA PHE A 21 3.81 -22.88 -29.78
C PHE A 21 4.71 -22.91 -28.53
N ILE A 22 5.90 -23.51 -28.64
CA ILE A 22 6.89 -23.52 -27.54
C ILE A 22 7.28 -22.09 -27.15
N ILE A 23 7.51 -21.21 -28.13
CA ILE A 23 7.84 -19.80 -27.86
C ILE A 23 6.71 -19.10 -27.11
N VAL A 24 5.46 -19.28 -27.54
CA VAL A 24 4.29 -18.69 -26.87
C VAL A 24 4.16 -19.19 -25.43
N VAL A 25 4.33 -20.50 -25.21
CA VAL A 25 4.29 -21.09 -23.85
C VAL A 25 5.42 -20.54 -22.98
N ALA A 26 6.64 -20.42 -23.51
CA ALA A 26 7.76 -19.84 -22.79
C ALA A 26 7.49 -18.38 -22.39
N LEU A 27 6.94 -17.57 -23.31
CA LEU A 27 6.55 -16.18 -23.03
C LEU A 27 5.44 -16.10 -21.96
N MET A 28 4.47 -17.01 -21.98
CA MET A 28 3.43 -17.09 -20.94
C MET A 28 4.01 -17.42 -19.56
N ILE A 29 4.99 -18.33 -19.49
CA ILE A 29 5.69 -18.68 -18.25
C ILE A 29 6.46 -17.46 -17.71
N VAL A 30 7.25 -16.80 -18.56
CA VAL A 30 7.98 -15.57 -18.19
C VAL A 30 7.01 -14.51 -17.67
N TYR A 31 5.91 -14.25 -18.36
CA TYR A 31 4.89 -13.29 -17.92
C TYR A 31 4.24 -13.67 -16.58
N HIS A 32 4.06 -14.98 -16.31
CA HIS A 32 3.47 -15.43 -15.06
C HIS A 32 4.37 -15.12 -13.85
N TYR A 33 5.68 -15.29 -14.00
CA TYR A 33 6.68 -15.13 -12.93
C TYR A 33 7.24 -13.70 -12.84
N ASP A 34 7.53 -13.05 -13.97
CA ASP A 34 8.17 -11.73 -14.00
C ASP A 34 7.15 -10.59 -14.16
N GLY A 35 5.94 -10.89 -14.62
CA GLY A 35 4.88 -9.90 -14.84
C GLY A 35 5.13 -9.00 -16.05
N GLU A 36 4.66 -7.76 -15.96
CA GLU A 36 4.82 -6.75 -17.01
C GLU A 36 6.23 -6.15 -17.01
N MET A 37 7.05 -6.62 -17.94
CA MET A 37 8.45 -6.19 -18.10
C MET A 37 8.61 -4.72 -18.54
N LYS A 38 7.58 -4.12 -19.17
CA LYS A 38 7.63 -2.75 -19.73
C LYS A 38 6.59 -1.83 -19.09
N MET A 39 6.52 -1.88 -17.77
CA MET A 39 5.62 -1.01 -17.01
C MET A 39 6.11 0.45 -17.05
N PRO A 40 5.28 1.43 -17.45
CA PRO A 40 5.71 2.82 -17.58
C PRO A 40 5.89 3.57 -16.24
N PHE A 41 5.35 3.03 -15.15
CA PHE A 41 5.49 3.55 -13.80
C PHE A 41 5.85 2.40 -12.86
N ILE A 42 6.71 2.65 -11.87
CA ILE A 42 7.16 1.68 -10.88
C ILE A 42 6.94 2.21 -9.47
N ILE A 43 6.87 1.31 -8.49
CA ILE A 43 7.04 1.68 -7.09
C ILE A 43 8.52 2.01 -6.90
N ASP A 44 8.80 3.25 -6.48
CA ASP A 44 10.16 3.75 -6.24
C ASP A 44 10.56 3.66 -4.76
N LYS A 45 9.57 3.81 -3.87
CA LYS A 45 9.79 3.75 -2.42
C LYS A 45 8.48 3.48 -1.70
N ILE A 46 8.55 2.69 -0.63
CA ILE A 46 7.46 2.56 0.34
C ILE A 46 8.04 2.92 1.69
N LEU A 47 7.41 3.89 2.36
CA LEU A 47 7.72 4.29 3.72
C LEU A 47 6.54 3.93 4.60
N ILE A 48 6.79 3.16 5.65
CA ILE A 48 5.83 2.85 6.70
C ILE A 48 6.30 3.53 7.98
N VAL A 49 5.45 4.37 8.57
CA VAL A 49 5.70 5.05 9.85
C VAL A 49 4.70 4.54 10.87
N SER A 50 5.17 3.86 11.92
CA SER A 50 4.31 3.33 12.99
C SER A 50 4.53 4.09 14.29
N SER A 51 3.44 4.35 15.00
CA SER A 51 3.43 4.99 16.32
C SER A 51 2.08 4.71 17.02
N ALA A 52 1.92 5.24 18.22
CA ALA A 52 0.61 5.45 18.85
C ALA A 52 0.31 6.95 18.93
N ASP A 53 -0.95 7.29 19.15
CA ASP A 53 -1.36 8.61 19.61
C ASP A 53 -2.51 8.44 20.61
N GLY A 54 -3.12 9.55 21.01
CA GLY A 54 -4.37 9.44 21.72
C GLY A 54 -5.16 10.73 21.78
N LYS A 55 -6.44 10.58 22.11
CA LYS A 55 -7.39 11.68 22.24
C LYS A 55 -7.82 11.81 23.69
N ASN A 56 -7.67 13.01 24.26
CA ASN A 56 -8.21 13.29 25.58
C ASN A 56 -9.74 13.23 25.57
N LYS A 57 -10.34 12.55 26.55
CA LYS A 57 -11.75 12.62 26.87
C LYS A 57 -12.03 13.94 27.60
N SER A 58 -13.09 14.63 27.18
CA SER A 58 -13.49 15.93 27.74
C SER A 58 -14.11 15.85 29.14
N ASP A 59 -14.53 14.65 29.58
CA ASP A 59 -15.55 14.52 30.63
C ASP A 59 -15.02 14.05 32.00
N ASN A 60 -13.71 14.21 32.29
CA ASN A 60 -13.13 13.65 33.53
C ASN A 60 -12.28 14.67 34.29
N ASP A 61 -12.34 14.61 35.63
CA ASP A 61 -11.59 15.49 36.56
C ASP A 61 -10.07 15.25 36.51
N MET A 62 -9.63 14.18 35.84
CA MET A 62 -8.23 13.84 35.66
C MET A 62 -7.58 14.69 34.56
N LYS A 63 -6.42 15.27 34.85
CA LYS A 63 -5.65 16.07 33.88
C LYS A 63 -5.39 15.34 32.55
N TRP A 64 -5.14 14.04 32.62
CA TRP A 64 -4.96 13.18 31.45
C TRP A 64 -5.99 12.06 31.48
N ASN A 65 -6.75 11.92 30.40
CA ASN A 65 -7.67 10.81 30.18
C ASN A 65 -7.67 10.50 28.68
N ILE A 66 -6.72 9.68 28.25
CA ILE A 66 -6.36 9.51 26.84
C ILE A 66 -6.85 8.15 26.38
N ASP A 67 -7.69 8.14 25.33
CA ASP A 67 -7.90 6.93 24.53
C ASP A 67 -6.75 6.79 23.55
N ILE A 68 -6.01 5.69 23.70
CA ILE A 68 -4.82 5.41 22.92
C ILE A 68 -5.22 4.65 21.66
N ASN A 69 -4.70 5.09 20.52
CA ASN A 69 -4.79 4.39 19.24
C ASN A 69 -3.38 4.06 18.76
N GLN A 70 -3.20 2.91 18.12
CA GLN A 70 -2.00 2.62 17.34
C GLN A 70 -2.27 2.96 15.88
N TYR A 71 -1.30 3.56 15.19
CA TYR A 71 -1.41 3.81 13.75
C TYR A 71 -0.13 3.46 12.99
N SER A 72 -0.31 3.16 11.71
CA SER A 72 0.75 3.08 10.72
C SER A 72 0.37 3.86 9.47
N ASP A 73 1.18 4.85 9.12
CA ASP A 73 1.04 5.63 7.89
C ASP A 73 1.87 4.98 6.79
N ILE A 74 1.26 4.73 5.63
CA ILE A 74 1.89 4.04 4.51
C ILE A 74 1.95 5.00 3.34
N TYR A 75 3.17 5.39 2.96
CA TYR A 75 3.47 6.24 1.82
C TYR A 75 4.01 5.37 0.70
N ILE A 76 3.40 5.45 -0.49
CA ILE A 76 3.84 4.71 -1.67
C ILE A 76 4.21 5.73 -2.74
N LYS A 77 5.50 5.81 -3.04
CA LYS A 77 6.03 6.66 -4.10
C LYS A 77 6.05 5.88 -5.41
N ILE A 78 5.43 6.46 -6.43
CA ILE A 78 5.37 5.95 -7.78
C ILE A 78 6.15 6.89 -8.69
N SER A 79 7.11 6.34 -9.43
CA SER A 79 7.96 7.10 -10.35
C SER A 79 7.83 6.56 -11.77
N LYS A 80 8.10 7.40 -12.77
CA LYS A 80 8.26 6.93 -14.13
C LYS A 80 9.38 5.90 -14.23
N ASN A 81 9.13 4.85 -15.01
CA ASN A 81 10.14 3.89 -15.38
C ASN A 81 11.01 4.45 -16.51
N THR A 82 12.24 4.85 -16.18
CA THR A 82 13.20 5.39 -17.15
C THR A 82 13.66 4.36 -18.19
N LYS A 83 13.39 3.07 -17.98
CA LYS A 83 13.70 2.00 -18.93
C LYS A 83 12.67 1.87 -20.06
N VAL A 84 11.56 2.61 -20.00
CA VAL A 84 10.46 2.54 -20.96
C VAL A 84 10.36 3.85 -21.74
N ASP A 85 10.80 3.83 -23.01
CA ASP A 85 10.73 4.96 -23.94
C ASP A 85 9.32 5.17 -24.52
N LYS A 86 8.30 5.22 -23.66
CA LYS A 86 6.93 5.48 -24.05
C LYS A 86 6.37 6.64 -23.25
N THR A 87 5.83 7.64 -23.94
CA THR A 87 5.09 8.73 -23.28
C THR A 87 3.79 8.17 -22.71
N GLU A 88 3.76 8.02 -21.40
CA GLU A 88 2.59 7.60 -20.63
C GLU A 88 2.34 8.57 -19.47
N PHE A 89 1.07 8.68 -19.10
CA PHE A 89 0.60 9.49 -17.98
C PHE A 89 -0.18 8.59 -17.04
N LEU A 90 -0.04 8.83 -15.73
CA LEU A 90 -0.96 8.27 -14.76
C LEU A 90 -2.35 8.85 -15.00
N LYS A 91 -3.37 8.00 -14.88
CA LYS A 91 -4.77 8.39 -14.78
C LYS A 91 -5.25 8.28 -13.34
N SER A 92 -4.93 7.16 -12.70
CA SER A 92 -5.27 6.92 -11.30
C SER A 92 -4.32 5.93 -10.65
N VAL A 93 -4.25 5.99 -9.32
CA VAL A 93 -3.64 4.96 -8.49
C VAL A 93 -4.68 4.56 -7.45
N ARG A 94 -4.97 3.28 -7.35
CA ARG A 94 -6.04 2.76 -6.48
C ARG A 94 -5.50 1.71 -5.54
N ILE A 95 -5.97 1.77 -4.31
CA ILE A 95 -5.90 0.70 -3.33
C ILE A 95 -7.23 -0.03 -3.44
N GLU A 96 -7.21 -1.34 -3.59
CA GLU A 96 -8.41 -2.17 -3.66
C GLU A 96 -8.27 -3.42 -2.82
N ASN A 97 -9.40 -4.05 -2.49
CA ASN A 97 -9.45 -5.34 -1.80
C ASN A 97 -8.62 -5.35 -0.49
N MET A 98 -8.64 -4.24 0.26
CA MET A 98 -8.01 -4.17 1.57
C MET A 98 -8.59 -5.24 2.49
N THR A 99 -7.70 -5.98 3.14
CA THR A 99 -8.03 -7.05 4.10
C THR A 99 -7.07 -7.02 5.27
N VAL A 100 -7.57 -7.45 6.43
CA VAL A 100 -6.77 -7.62 7.65
C VAL A 100 -6.77 -9.11 8.00
N GLU A 101 -5.59 -9.69 8.21
CA GLU A 101 -5.41 -11.07 8.68
C GLU A 101 -5.07 -11.03 10.18
N ASN A 102 -6.05 -11.17 11.09
CA ASN A 102 -5.94 -11.60 12.51
C ASN A 102 -7.36 -11.76 13.16
N ALA A 103 -7.48 -12.27 14.39
CA ALA A 103 -8.78 -12.50 15.04
C ALA A 103 -9.42 -11.23 15.66
N ASP A 104 -8.63 -10.23 16.07
CA ASP A 104 -9.08 -8.97 16.69
C ASP A 104 -9.36 -7.84 15.67
N ASN A 105 -9.75 -8.21 14.45
CA ASN A 105 -9.86 -7.31 13.29
C ASN A 105 -10.85 -6.14 13.45
N ASN A 106 -11.82 -6.23 14.37
CA ASN A 106 -12.90 -5.24 14.49
C ASN A 106 -12.42 -3.83 14.90
N GLN A 107 -11.19 -3.70 15.38
CA GLN A 107 -10.62 -2.42 15.81
C GLN A 107 -9.73 -1.77 14.75
N VAL A 108 -9.38 -2.47 13.67
CA VAL A 108 -8.53 -1.92 12.61
C VAL A 108 -9.39 -1.13 11.64
N LYS A 109 -9.09 0.17 11.51
CA LYS A 109 -9.75 1.11 10.62
C LYS A 109 -8.75 1.72 9.64
N PHE A 110 -9.21 2.05 8.44
CA PHE A 110 -8.38 2.70 7.42
C PHE A 110 -8.87 4.12 7.14
N TYR A 111 -7.94 5.06 7.11
CA TYR A 111 -8.24 6.47 6.94
C TYR A 111 -7.52 7.04 5.71
N MET A 112 -8.28 7.76 4.90
CA MET A 112 -7.72 8.63 3.88
C MET A 112 -7.23 9.95 4.52
N PRO A 113 -6.37 10.71 3.83
CA PRO A 113 -5.95 12.01 4.33
C PRO A 113 -7.13 12.95 4.55
N ASN A 114 -7.04 13.73 5.62
CA ASN A 114 -7.99 14.73 6.00
C ASN A 114 -7.98 15.89 5.00
N SER A 115 -9.15 16.18 4.42
CA SER A 115 -9.35 17.26 3.46
C SER A 115 -9.50 18.64 4.09
N SER A 116 -9.65 18.73 5.42
CA SER A 116 -9.81 20.01 6.11
C SER A 116 -8.47 20.77 6.26
N ASN A 117 -8.58 22.05 6.63
CA ASN A 117 -7.43 22.92 6.92
C ASN A 117 -6.76 22.60 8.26
N ALA A 118 -7.10 21.50 8.92
CA ALA A 118 -6.41 21.10 10.14
C ALA A 118 -4.92 20.79 9.87
N ASP A 119 -4.11 21.00 10.91
CA ASP A 119 -2.66 20.80 10.86
C ASP A 119 -2.26 19.32 10.71
N SER A 120 -3.15 18.39 11.07
CA SER A 120 -2.90 16.95 10.94
C SER A 120 -3.40 16.40 9.60
N LEU A 121 -2.52 15.63 8.95
CA LEU A 121 -2.83 14.91 7.71
C LEU A 121 -3.89 13.83 7.92
N PHE A 122 -4.00 13.27 9.12
CA PHE A 122 -5.00 12.25 9.46
C PHE A 122 -5.77 12.66 10.71
N VAL A 123 -7.07 12.37 10.72
CA VAL A 123 -7.96 12.56 11.87
C VAL A 123 -8.87 11.35 12.01
N TYR A 124 -9.22 11.00 13.25
CA TYR A 124 -10.10 9.87 13.56
C TYR A 124 -11.57 10.27 13.49
N ASP A 125 -11.98 10.74 12.31
CA ASP A 125 -13.38 11.03 11.99
C ASP A 125 -13.87 10.00 10.97
N ASP A 126 -15.08 9.50 11.18
CA ASP A 126 -15.69 8.47 10.32
C ASP A 126 -15.86 8.96 8.87
N MET A 127 -15.92 10.29 8.63
CA MET A 127 -15.97 10.85 7.27
C MET A 127 -14.70 10.58 6.44
N TYR A 128 -13.57 10.28 7.10
CA TYR A 128 -12.30 9.97 6.44
C TYR A 128 -12.01 8.47 6.41
N LEU A 129 -12.97 7.63 6.82
CA LEU A 129 -12.83 6.19 6.67
C LEU A 129 -13.00 5.75 5.22
N PHE A 130 -12.19 4.79 4.82
CA PHE A 130 -12.46 3.97 3.65
C PHE A 130 -12.46 2.50 4.07
N ASP A 131 -13.33 1.70 3.45
CA ASP A 131 -13.46 0.28 3.77
C ASP A 131 -12.38 -0.53 3.02
N LYS A 132 -12.60 -0.77 1.73
CA LYS A 132 -11.72 -1.63 0.92
C LYS A 132 -10.95 -0.91 -0.16
N ASN A 133 -11.45 0.26 -0.57
CA ASN A 133 -11.01 0.93 -1.77
C ASN A 133 -10.70 2.41 -1.51
N LEU A 134 -9.58 2.89 -2.03
CA LEU A 134 -9.19 4.30 -2.02
C LEU A 134 -8.59 4.65 -3.38
N THR A 135 -9.00 5.77 -3.98
CA THR A 135 -8.55 6.17 -5.32
C THR A 135 -7.91 7.54 -5.30
N TYR A 136 -6.68 7.62 -5.81
CA TYR A 136 -6.00 8.85 -6.15
C TYR A 136 -6.14 9.11 -7.64
N GLN A 137 -6.68 10.27 -8.01
CA GLN A 137 -6.81 10.69 -9.40
C GLN A 137 -5.55 11.43 -9.86
N ALA A 138 -5.23 11.37 -11.14
CA ALA A 138 -4.11 12.14 -11.68
C ALA A 138 -4.39 13.64 -11.60
N GLY A 139 -3.41 14.38 -11.08
CA GLY A 139 -3.38 15.83 -11.00
C GLY A 139 -2.09 16.41 -11.59
N ALA A 140 -1.98 17.74 -11.57
CA ALA A 140 -0.74 18.42 -11.96
C ALA A 140 0.39 18.17 -10.95
N VAL A 141 0.05 18.07 -9.67
CA VAL A 141 0.94 17.81 -8.55
C VAL A 141 0.26 16.85 -7.56
N ASP A 142 1.05 16.32 -6.63
CA ASP A 142 0.54 15.55 -5.50
C ASP A 142 -0.28 16.44 -4.58
N ASP A 143 -1.48 15.98 -4.23
CA ASP A 143 -2.30 16.59 -3.19
C ASP A 143 -3.04 15.48 -2.43
N PRO A 144 -2.51 15.03 -1.30
CA PRO A 144 -3.13 13.95 -0.53
C PRO A 144 -4.51 14.35 0.01
N LYS A 145 -4.74 15.64 0.31
CA LYS A 145 -6.01 16.13 0.87
C LYS A 145 -7.16 16.07 -0.12
N THR A 146 -6.87 16.19 -1.41
CA THR A 146 -7.85 16.04 -2.49
C THR A 146 -7.72 14.72 -3.25
N LEU A 147 -6.94 13.77 -2.72
CA LEU A 147 -6.65 12.47 -3.32
C LEU A 147 -6.14 12.59 -4.76
N LYS A 148 -5.13 13.43 -4.97
CA LYS A 148 -4.45 13.59 -6.25
C LYS A 148 -3.01 13.13 -6.20
N ILE A 149 -2.58 12.50 -7.28
CA ILE A 149 -1.18 12.15 -7.54
C ILE A 149 -0.73 12.81 -8.84
N GLY A 150 0.48 13.34 -8.90
CA GLY A 150 1.06 13.91 -10.10
C GLY A 150 0.99 12.94 -11.28
N ASN A 151 0.56 13.43 -12.45
CA ASN A 151 0.40 12.58 -13.63
C ASN A 151 1.74 12.02 -14.18
N GLN A 152 2.88 12.51 -13.69
CA GLN A 152 4.25 12.04 -13.98
C GLN A 152 4.82 11.16 -12.86
N GLY A 153 4.01 10.74 -11.89
CA GLY A 153 4.48 10.12 -10.66
C GLY A 153 4.33 11.06 -9.48
N GLY A 154 4.46 10.49 -8.29
CA GLY A 154 4.10 11.15 -7.04
C GLY A 154 3.98 10.18 -5.87
N THR A 155 3.45 10.65 -4.76
CA THR A 155 3.27 9.85 -3.53
C THR A 155 1.80 9.79 -3.13
N ILE A 156 1.27 8.58 -2.94
CA ILE A 156 -0.01 8.37 -2.26
C ILE A 156 0.22 7.99 -0.81
N VAL A 157 -0.75 8.24 0.05
CA VAL A 157 -0.63 7.95 1.49
C VAL A 157 -1.97 7.58 2.12
N PHE A 158 -1.97 6.57 2.98
CA PHE A 158 -3.13 6.25 3.80
C PHE A 158 -2.69 5.79 5.18
N ARG A 159 -3.60 5.86 6.15
CA ARG A 159 -3.38 5.39 7.52
C ARG A 159 -4.17 4.13 7.78
N THR A 160 -3.55 3.17 8.45
CA THR A 160 -4.25 2.11 9.17
C THR A 160 -4.09 2.36 10.66
N ALA A 161 -5.16 2.17 11.43
CA ALA A 161 -5.13 2.39 12.87
C ALA A 161 -5.92 1.33 13.62
N LYS A 162 -5.32 0.77 14.66
CA LYS A 162 -6.01 -0.05 15.66
C LYS A 162 -6.53 0.89 16.75
N MET A 163 -7.85 1.06 16.78
CA MET A 163 -8.52 2.05 17.61
C MET A 163 -8.79 1.52 19.02
N ASN A 164 -8.78 2.43 20.00
CA ASN A 164 -9.18 2.18 21.39
C ASN A 164 -8.45 0.99 22.03
N ILE A 165 -7.13 0.93 21.86
CA ILE A 165 -6.32 -0.19 22.35
C ILE A 165 -6.09 -0.16 23.86
N ALA A 166 -6.16 1.02 24.47
CA ALA A 166 -6.11 1.23 25.91
C ALA A 166 -6.63 2.62 26.29
N ASN A 167 -6.88 2.81 27.59
CA ASN A 167 -7.09 4.11 28.18
C ASN A 167 -5.96 4.39 29.18
N TYR A 168 -5.39 5.60 29.13
CA TYR A 168 -4.42 6.08 30.10
C TYR A 168 -5.01 7.25 30.89
N SER A 169 -5.03 7.12 32.21
CA SER A 169 -5.58 8.12 33.11
C SER A 169 -4.59 8.51 34.19
N ALA A 170 -4.29 9.80 34.34
CA ALA A 170 -3.37 10.28 35.36
C ALA A 170 -3.67 11.72 35.81
N ASP A 171 -3.46 12.00 37.09
CA ASP A 171 -3.58 13.33 37.71
C ASP A 171 -2.22 14.10 37.74
N SER A 172 -1.23 13.64 36.97
CA SER A 172 0.15 14.10 37.11
C SER A 172 0.44 15.41 36.37
N LYS A 173 1.29 16.27 36.96
CA LYS A 173 1.70 17.54 36.34
C LYS A 173 2.66 17.40 35.14
N GLY A 174 3.22 16.22 34.90
CA GLY A 174 4.15 15.95 33.80
C GLY A 174 3.55 16.15 32.41
N SER A 175 4.39 16.46 31.42
CA SER A 175 4.02 16.46 30.00
C SER A 175 3.91 15.04 29.47
N ILE A 176 2.96 14.80 28.56
CA ILE A 176 2.78 13.52 27.88
C ILE A 176 3.26 13.63 26.43
N ASN A 177 3.99 12.62 25.98
CA ASN A 177 4.34 12.44 24.58
C ASN A 177 3.19 11.72 23.87
N TYR A 178 2.61 12.32 22.84
CA TYR A 178 1.60 11.70 21.99
C TYR A 178 2.27 10.89 20.87
N ASN A 179 2.95 9.81 21.26
CA ASN A 179 3.59 8.86 20.37
C ASN A 179 3.54 7.43 20.97
N GLY A 180 4.22 6.47 20.34
CA GLY A 180 4.30 5.08 20.79
C GLY A 180 4.75 4.87 22.25
N LEU A 181 5.45 5.84 22.87
CA LEU A 181 5.86 5.74 24.27
C LEU A 181 4.67 5.69 25.25
N LEU A 182 3.47 6.11 24.81
CA LEU A 182 2.23 5.94 25.57
C LEU A 182 1.96 4.48 25.93
N LEU A 183 2.38 3.54 25.08
CA LEU A 183 2.12 2.11 25.27
C LEU A 183 2.83 1.56 26.50
N LYS A 184 4.00 2.09 26.87
CA LYS A 184 4.70 1.73 28.12
C LYS A 184 3.88 2.07 29.35
N ASN A 185 3.19 3.20 29.33
CA ASN A 185 2.41 3.67 30.47
C ASN A 185 1.18 2.77 30.74
N VAL A 186 0.77 1.98 29.76
CA VAL A 186 -0.36 1.04 29.84
C VAL A 186 0.09 -0.42 29.69
N ASN A 187 1.40 -0.69 29.73
CA ASN A 187 2.00 -2.02 29.62
C ASN A 187 1.55 -2.83 28.38
N ILE A 188 1.44 -2.16 27.24
CA ILE A 188 1.14 -2.78 25.93
C ILE A 188 2.41 -2.83 25.10
N SER A 189 2.70 -3.98 24.49
CA SER A 189 3.82 -4.16 23.57
C SER A 189 3.39 -4.09 22.10
N SER A 190 4.29 -3.68 21.22
CA SER A 190 4.02 -3.67 19.77
C SER A 190 3.64 -5.05 19.23
N GLU A 191 4.22 -6.12 19.80
CA GLU A 191 3.94 -7.49 19.40
C GLU A 191 2.47 -7.88 19.64
N SER A 192 1.89 -7.45 20.77
CA SER A 192 0.47 -7.71 21.09
C SER A 192 -0.51 -6.95 20.19
N LEU A 193 -0.02 -5.92 19.49
CA LEU A 193 -0.81 -5.10 18.59
C LEU A 193 -0.71 -5.57 17.14
N LYS A 194 0.06 -6.62 16.84
CA LYS A 194 0.32 -7.01 15.46
C LYS A 194 -0.91 -7.45 14.69
N TYR A 195 -1.05 -6.88 13.50
CA TYR A 195 -1.98 -7.31 12.47
C TYR A 195 -1.30 -7.20 11.12
N LYS A 196 -1.81 -7.97 10.17
CA LYS A 196 -1.28 -8.00 8.82
C LYS A 196 -2.30 -7.45 7.86
N ILE A 197 -1.91 -6.47 7.06
CA ILE A 197 -2.74 -5.92 6.00
C ILE A 197 -2.34 -6.51 4.66
N LYS A 198 -3.33 -6.67 3.78
CA LYS A 198 -3.13 -7.09 2.40
C LYS A 198 -4.08 -6.31 1.49
N PHE A 199 -3.55 -5.76 0.42
CA PHE A 199 -4.32 -4.98 -0.54
C PHE A 199 -3.72 -5.06 -1.95
N ASP A 200 -4.55 -4.78 -2.94
CA ASP A 200 -4.13 -4.63 -4.32
C ASP A 200 -3.77 -3.17 -4.59
N LEU A 201 -2.60 -2.94 -5.20
CA LEU A 201 -2.23 -1.65 -5.76
C LEU A 201 -2.48 -1.68 -7.27
N ILE A 202 -3.39 -0.82 -7.71
CA ILE A 202 -3.76 -0.66 -9.12
C ILE A 202 -3.17 0.64 -9.65
N ILE A 203 -2.39 0.55 -10.72
CA ILE A 203 -1.85 1.70 -11.43
C ILE A 203 -2.52 1.77 -12.80
N GLU A 204 -3.34 2.79 -13.03
CA GLU A 204 -3.97 3.04 -14.31
C GLU A 204 -3.22 4.14 -15.07
N THR A 205 -2.89 3.86 -16.31
CA THR A 205 -2.21 4.78 -17.21
C THR A 205 -3.09 5.13 -18.41
N SER A 206 -2.59 6.02 -19.27
CA SER A 206 -3.21 6.32 -20.55
C SER A 206 -3.53 5.08 -21.41
N SER A 207 -2.75 4.00 -21.32
CA SER A 207 -2.90 2.83 -22.22
C SER A 207 -3.20 1.50 -21.54
N ALA A 208 -3.11 1.40 -20.21
CA ALA A 208 -3.23 0.13 -19.53
C ALA A 208 -3.57 0.30 -18.05
N THR A 209 -4.11 -0.78 -17.47
CA THR A 209 -4.25 -0.93 -16.02
C THR A 209 -3.35 -2.06 -15.55
N TYR A 210 -2.61 -1.81 -14.48
CA TYR A 210 -1.70 -2.78 -13.87
C TYR A 210 -2.07 -3.01 -12.41
N LYS A 211 -1.85 -4.22 -11.93
CA LYS A 211 -2.16 -4.65 -10.57
C LYS A 211 -0.99 -5.38 -9.96
N THR A 212 -0.68 -5.08 -8.72
CA THR A 212 0.10 -5.95 -7.84
C THR A 212 -0.61 -6.09 -6.50
N THR A 213 -0.15 -7.00 -5.65
CA THR A 213 -0.69 -7.21 -4.30
C THR A 213 0.44 -6.98 -3.30
N LEU A 214 0.20 -6.10 -2.33
CA LEU A 214 1.13 -5.76 -1.27
C LEU A 214 0.64 -6.34 0.06
N THR A 215 1.59 -6.62 0.95
CA THR A 215 1.29 -7.24 2.25
C THR A 215 2.32 -6.78 3.29
N TYR A 216 1.84 -6.32 4.45
CA TYR A 216 2.67 -5.79 5.52
C TYR A 216 2.14 -6.22 6.89
N GLU A 217 3.04 -6.57 7.80
CA GLU A 217 2.75 -6.77 9.22
C GLU A 217 3.03 -5.45 9.97
N LEU A 218 2.09 -5.03 10.81
CA LEU A 218 2.06 -3.72 11.47
C LEU A 218 1.64 -3.87 12.94
N PRO A 219 2.07 -2.97 13.86
CA PRO A 219 3.04 -1.91 13.66
C PRO A 219 4.44 -2.43 13.32
N ILE A 220 5.23 -1.61 12.65
CA ILE A 220 6.66 -1.85 12.44
C ILE A 220 7.42 -1.39 13.69
N GLY A 221 8.43 -2.17 14.10
CA GLY A 221 9.36 -1.79 15.16
C GLY A 221 8.76 -1.90 16.55
N LYS A 222 9.54 -1.51 17.56
CA LYS A 222 9.11 -1.49 18.97
C LYS A 222 8.69 -0.08 19.34
N ILE A 223 7.50 0.33 18.92
CA ILE A 223 7.02 1.70 19.11
C ILE A 223 6.83 2.08 20.58
N GLU A 224 6.67 1.11 21.48
CA GLU A 224 6.69 1.33 22.93
C GLU A 224 8.05 1.82 23.44
N ASP A 225 9.14 1.46 22.76
CA ASP A 225 10.51 1.87 23.10
C ASP A 225 10.98 3.08 22.30
N GLU A 226 10.70 3.08 20.99
CA GLU A 226 11.21 4.07 20.04
C GLU A 226 10.31 5.31 19.93
N GLY A 227 9.04 5.21 20.35
CA GLY A 227 8.01 6.21 20.15
C GLY A 227 7.52 6.28 18.70
N ILE A 228 8.43 6.39 17.73
CA ILE A 228 8.13 6.39 16.30
C ILE A 228 9.12 5.47 15.59
N SER A 229 8.60 4.47 14.90
CA SER A 229 9.39 3.52 14.10
C SER A 229 9.15 3.75 12.62
N LYS A 230 10.21 3.62 11.80
CA LYS A 230 10.16 3.82 10.34
C LYS A 230 10.76 2.62 9.62
N PHE A 231 10.10 2.20 8.54
CA PHE A 231 10.61 1.20 7.60
C PHE A 231 10.59 1.76 6.19
N TYR A 232 11.70 1.56 5.48
CA TYR A 232 11.88 1.95 4.08
C TYR A 232 12.08 0.68 3.26
N ALA A 233 11.13 0.38 2.37
CA ALA A 233 11.35 -0.57 1.30
C ALA A 233 11.87 0.19 0.07
N GLU A 234 12.96 -0.30 -0.51
CA GLU A 234 13.60 0.27 -1.70
C GLU A 234 13.91 -0.79 -2.77
N ASP A 235 13.83 -2.08 -2.43
CA ASP A 235 13.94 -3.19 -3.39
C ASP A 235 12.56 -3.71 -3.76
N PHE A 236 12.18 -3.46 -5.02
CA PHE A 236 10.89 -3.83 -5.59
C PHE A 236 11.01 -4.79 -6.78
N ASP A 237 12.19 -5.34 -7.04
CA ASP A 237 12.44 -6.22 -8.18
C ASP A 237 11.60 -7.51 -8.10
N LYS A 238 11.13 -7.86 -6.90
CA LYS A 238 10.26 -9.02 -6.63
C LYS A 238 8.77 -8.72 -6.70
N ILE A 239 8.37 -7.45 -6.86
CA ILE A 239 6.96 -7.07 -6.96
C ILE A 239 6.47 -7.29 -8.38
N ILE A 240 5.60 -8.28 -8.54
CA ILE A 240 5.07 -8.67 -9.85
C ILE A 240 3.83 -7.82 -10.15
N PHE A 241 3.90 -7.03 -11.22
CA PHE A 241 2.74 -6.35 -11.78
C PHE A 241 2.13 -7.14 -12.92
N LYS A 242 0.81 -7.33 -12.90
CA LYS A 242 0.04 -7.97 -13.97
C LYS A 242 -0.89 -6.96 -14.62
N ARG A 243 -1.02 -7.04 -15.94
CA ARG A 243 -1.96 -6.21 -16.69
C ARG A 243 -3.38 -6.73 -16.44
N VAL A 244 -4.28 -5.82 -16.11
CA VAL A 244 -5.70 -6.12 -15.94
C VAL A 244 -6.43 -5.62 -17.18
N LYS A 245 -7.35 -6.43 -17.72
CA LYS A 245 -8.22 -5.95 -18.80
C LYS A 245 -9.12 -4.86 -18.24
N SER A 246 -9.07 -3.70 -18.90
CA SER A 246 -10.02 -2.60 -18.73
C SER A 246 -11.42 -3.05 -19.15
#